data_AF-A0A533X408-F1
#
_entry.id   AF-A0A533X408-F1
#
_cell.length_a   1.000
_cell.length_b   1.000
_cell.length_c   1.000
_cell.angle_alpha   90.00
_cell.angle_beta   90.00
_cell.angle_gamma   90.00
#
_symmetry.space_group_name_H-M   'P 1'
#
loop_
_entity.id
_entity.type
_entity.pdbx_description
1 polymer ?
#
loop_
_entity_poly.entity_id
_entity_poly.type
_entity_poly.pdbx_seq_one_letter_code
_entity_poly.pdbx_strand_id
1 'polypeptide(L)' 'MDLNVLVVGGGIHGVGLLHDLATRKIDGIHLVEQARLASGTSSRTTKLV' A
#
# COMPACT_ATOMS: atom_id res chain seq x y z
N MET A 1 -20.31 -3.16 -1.83
CA MET A 1 -19.05 -3.29 -1.07
C MET A 1 -18.72 -1.90 -0.61
N ASP A 2 -18.74 -1.67 0.69
CA ASP A 2 -18.42 -0.36 1.26
C ASP A 2 -16.90 -0.15 1.22
N LEU A 3 -16.48 1.07 0.88
CA LEU A 3 -15.09 1.51 0.89
C LEU A 3 -14.83 2.20 2.23
N ASN A 4 -14.18 1.49 3.15
CA ASN A 4 -13.85 2.01 4.49
C ASN A 4 -12.52 2.76 4.50
N VAL A 5 -11.52 2.26 3.76
CA VAL A 5 -10.20 2.89 3.67
C VAL A 5 -9.68 2.80 2.23
N LEU A 6 -9.28 3.94 1.68
CA LEU A 6 -8.54 4.02 0.41
C LEU A 6 -7.11 4.48 0.67
N VAL A 7 -6.14 3.59 0.43
CA VAL A 7 -4.71 3.92 0.49
C VAL A 7 -4.25 4.42 -0.87
N VAL A 8 -3.73 5.64 -0.93
CA VAL A 8 -3.19 6.25 -2.16
C VAL A 8 -1.67 6.13 -2.17
N GLY A 9 -1.14 5.36 -3.11
CA GLY A 9 0.30 5.12 -3.30
C GLY A 9 0.72 3.68 -2.95
N GLY A 10 1.21 2.95 -3.94
CA GLY A 10 1.71 1.58 -3.86
C GLY A 10 3.20 1.47 -3.52
N GLY A 11 3.74 2.44 -2.77
CA GLY A 11 5.08 2.34 -2.17
C GLY A 11 5.08 1.45 -0.92
N ILE A 12 6.25 1.28 -0.31
CA ILE A 12 6.44 0.38 0.85
C ILE A 12 5.54 0.75 2.05
N HIS A 13 5.33 2.04 2.31
CA HIS A 13 4.44 2.49 3.37
C HIS A 13 2.97 2.19 3.08
N GLY A 14 2.49 2.48 1.86
CA GLY A 14 1.10 2.24 1.49
C GLY A 14 0.75 0.75 1.46
N VAL A 15 1.62 -0.08 0.89
CA VAL A 15 1.44 -1.55 0.90
C VAL A 15 1.53 -2.10 2.32
N GLY A 16 2.46 -1.61 3.14
CA GLY A 16 2.58 -2.01 4.55
C GLY A 16 1.34 -1.66 5.37
N LEU A 17 0.78 -0.46 5.16
CA LEU A 17 -0.47 -0.04 5.79
C LEU A 17 -1.65 -0.92 5.35
N LEU A 18 -1.81 -1.16 4.04
CA LEU A 18 -2.86 -2.05 3.52
C LEU A 18 -2.76 -3.45 4.15
N HIS A 19 -1.54 -3.99 4.25
CA HIS A 19 -1.29 -5.29 4.86
C HIS A 19 -1.64 -5.30 6.36
N ASP A 20 -1.26 -4.28 7.14
CA ASP A 20 -1.66 -4.17 8.56
C ASP A 20 -3.18 -4.14 8.71
N LEU A 21 -3.89 -3.33 7.92
CA LEU A 21 -5.36 -3.27 7.96
C LEU A 21 -6.01 -4.60 7.55
N ALA A 22 -5.46 -5.28 6.54
CA ALA A 22 -5.92 -6.59 6.09
C ALA A 22 -5.75 -7.66 7.18
N THR A 23 -4.59 -7.69 7.84
CA THR A 23 -4.32 -8.64 8.93
C THR A 23 -5.18 -8.40 10.16
N ARG A 24 -5.66 -7.17 10.36
CA ARG A 24 -6.64 -6.81 11.40
C ARG A 24 -8.10 -7.10 11.02
N LYS A 25 -8.35 -7.67 9.83
CA LYS A 25 -9.70 -7.99 9.32
C LYS A 25 -10.61 -6.78 9.18
N ILE A 26 -10.05 -5.63 8.80
CA ILE A 26 -10.84 -4.47 8.43
C ILE A 26 -11.34 -4.67 7.00
N ASP A 27 -12.65 -4.72 6.83
CA ASP A 27 -13.27 -4.88 5.51
C ASP A 27 -13.21 -3.58 4.70
N GLY A 28 -13.40 -3.68 3.38
CA GLY A 28 -13.55 -2.49 2.53
C GLY A 28 -12.27 -1.66 2.39
N ILE A 29 -11.10 -2.30 2.47
CA ILE A 29 -9.80 -1.64 2.29
C ILE A 29 -9.28 -1.86 0.86
N HIS A 30 -8.88 -0.77 0.21
CA HIS A 30 -8.39 -0.79 -1.16
C HIS A 30 -7.13 0.07 -1.28
N LEU A 31 -6.25 -0.30 -2.21
CA LEU A 31 -5.06 0.48 -2.55
C LEU A 31 -5.10 0.84 -4.03
N VAL A 32 -4.75 2.09 -4.33
CA VAL A 32 -4.57 2.56 -5.70
C VAL A 32 -3.15 3.10 -5.88
N GLU A 33 -2.54 2.74 -7.01
CA GLU A 33 -1.21 3.17 -7.41
C GLU A 33 -1.29 3.69 -8.84
N GLN A 34 -0.68 4.84 -9.10
CA GLN A 34 -0.74 5.49 -10.42
C GLN A 34 -0.03 4.67 -11.52
N ALA A 35 0.97 3.87 -11.15
CA ALA A 35 1.80 3.10 -12.07
C ALA A 35 1.93 1.63 -11.61
N ARG A 36 3.16 1.19 -11.30
CA ARG A 36 3.44 -0.16 -10.79
C ARG A 36 3.78 -0.07 -9.31
N LEU A 37 3.47 -1.13 -8.55
CA LEU A 37 3.90 -1.23 -7.16
C LEU A 37 5.41 -0.92 -7.04
N ALA A 38 5.75 -0.13 -6.03
CA ALA A 38 7.10 0.37 -5.75
C ALA A 38 7.77 1.26 -6.83
N SER A 39 7.06 1.74 -7.88
CA SER A 39 7.68 2.56 -8.94
C SER A 39 8.28 3.90 -8.48
N GLY A 40 7.86 4.41 -7.32
CA GLY A 40 8.43 5.60 -6.67
C GLY A 40 9.74 5.32 -5.93
N THR A 41 9.98 6.05 -4.83
CA THR A 41 11.20 5.93 -4.02
C THR A 41 11.48 4.49 -3.53
N SER A 42 10.43 3.69 -3.32
CA SER A 42 10.55 2.31 -2.82
C SER A 42 11.33 1.37 -3.74
N SER A 43 11.55 1.69 -5.02
CA SER A 43 12.48 0.94 -5.90
C SER A 43 13.85 1.60 -6.08
N ARG A 44 14.01 2.84 -5.59
CA ARG A 44 15.19 3.70 -5.78
C ARG A 44 16.03 3.82 -4.50
N THR A 45 15.96 2.84 -3.62
CA THR A 45 16.81 2.75 -2.43
C THR A 45 18.17 2.15 -2.77
N THR A 46 19.12 2.26 -1.85
CA THR A 46 20.39 1.53 -1.85
C THR A 46 20.23 0.03 -1.58
N LYS A 47 19.01 -0.43 -1.26
CA LYS A 47 18.63 -1.84 -1.03
C LYS A 47 19.38 -2.49 0.14
N LEU A 48 19.78 -1.68 1.10
CA LEU A 48 20.22 -2.13 2.42
C LEU A 48 19.00 -2.19 3.33
N VAL A 49 18.84 -3.31 4.03
CA VAL A 49 17.80 -3.51 5.05
C VAL A 49 18.38 -3.12 6.40
#